data_AF-A0A367LXL6-F1
#
_entry.id   AF-A0A367LXL6-F1
#
_cell.length_a   1.000
_cell.length_b   1.000
_cell.length_c   1.000
_cell.angle_alpha   90.00
_cell.angle_beta   90.00
_cell.angle_gamma   90.00
#
_symmetry.space_group_name_H-M   'P 1'
#
loop_
_entity.id
_entity.type
_entity.pdbx_description
1 polymer ?
#
loop_
_entity_poly.entity_id
_entity_poly.type
_entity_poly.pdbx_seq_one_letter_code
_entity_poly.pdbx_strand_id
1 'polypeptide(L)'
;MLPVKNLFVLYTGGTIGMLQTPQGLAPAGGFEARMRDHLQSLGDAPDLRWRFAELQPPLDSANMTQGNWLAMRDAIVAALDAGHDGVLLLHGGGA
;
A
#
# COMPACT_ATOMS: atom_id res chain seq x y z
N MET A 1 1.38 -22.83 -7.45
CA MET A 1 1.81 -21.42 -7.48
C MET A 1 3.06 -21.33 -6.62
N LEU A 2 4.14 -20.70 -7.11
CA LEU A 2 5.35 -20.50 -6.28
C LEU A 2 5.03 -19.47 -5.17
N PRO A 3 5.66 -19.56 -3.99
CA PRO A 3 5.50 -18.55 -2.95
C PRO A 3 6.10 -17.22 -3.41
N VAL A 4 5.39 -16.11 -3.16
CA VAL A 4 5.90 -14.74 -3.40
C VAL A 4 7.06 -14.48 -2.45
N LYS A 5 8.18 -13.97 -2.97
CA LYS A 5 9.38 -13.66 -2.17
C LYS A 5 9.80 -12.19 -2.24
N ASN A 6 9.33 -11.46 -3.24
CA ASN A 6 9.65 -10.06 -3.52
C ASN A 6 8.38 -9.25 -3.85
N LEU A 7 7.66 -8.86 -2.80
CA LEU A 7 6.37 -8.17 -2.89
C LEU A 7 6.54 -6.67 -3.17
N PHE A 8 5.78 -6.14 -4.12
CA PHE A 8 5.56 -4.70 -4.23
C PHE A 8 4.28 -4.31 -3.51
N VAL A 9 4.34 -3.36 -2.58
CA VAL A 9 3.19 -2.84 -1.83
C VAL A 9 2.87 -1.45 -2.39
N LEU A 10 1.74 -1.34 -3.09
CA LEU A 10 1.24 -0.07 -3.59
C LEU A 10 0.14 0.47 -2.67
N TYR A 11 0.47 1.51 -1.92
CA TYR A 11 -0.49 2.21 -1.07
C TYR A 11 -1.12 3.37 -1.82
N THR A 12 -2.44 3.36 -1.93
CA THR A 12 -3.18 4.34 -2.72
C THR A 12 -3.93 5.37 -1.89
N GLY A 13 -3.89 5.27 -0.56
CA GLY A 13 -4.64 6.15 0.34
C GLY A 13 -5.85 5.48 0.98
N GLY A 14 -6.80 6.31 1.41
CA GLY A 14 -7.99 5.92 2.16
C GLY A 14 -7.76 5.70 3.66
N THR A 15 -8.77 5.18 4.34
CA THR A 15 -8.83 5.12 5.82
C THR A 15 -7.84 4.15 6.45
N ILE A 16 -7.31 3.17 5.70
CA ILE A 16 -6.36 2.17 6.21
C ILE A 16 -5.04 2.79 6.72
N GLY A 17 -4.62 3.92 6.14
CA GLY A 17 -3.44 4.66 6.60
C GLY A 17 -3.76 5.84 7.52
N MET A 18 -5.04 6.07 7.84
CA MET A 18 -5.45 7.14 8.75
C MET A 18 -5.26 6.75 10.21
N LEU A 19 -5.03 7.73 11.07
CA LEU A 19 -5.00 7.55 12.52
C LEU A 19 -6.22 8.22 13.15
N GLN A 20 -6.70 7.64 14.25
CA GLN A 20 -7.71 8.26 15.09
C GLN A 20 -7.11 9.48 15.78
N THR A 21 -7.78 10.62 15.63
CA THR A 21 -7.48 11.88 16.31
C THR A 21 -8.70 12.34 17.11
N PRO A 22 -8.59 13.30 18.03
CA PRO A 22 -9.75 13.86 18.73
C PRO A 22 -10.81 14.46 17.79
N GLN A 23 -10.44 14.78 16.54
CA GLN A 23 -11.31 15.33 15.50
C GLN A 23 -11.80 14.28 14.49
N GLY A 24 -11.53 12.99 14.72
CA GLY A 24 -11.87 11.89 13.81
C GLY A 24 -10.63 11.29 13.12
N LEU A 25 -10.85 10.49 12.07
CA LEU A 25 -9.76 9.91 11.30
C LEU A 25 -9.07 10.97 10.44
N ALA A 26 -7.75 11.07 10.54
CA ALA A 26 -6.94 11.97 9.71
C ALA A 26 -5.84 11.18 8.97
N PRO A 27 -5.47 11.58 7.74
CA PRO A 27 -4.30 11.04 7.06
C PRO A 27 -3.07 11.17 7.96
N ALA A 28 -2.42 10.04 8.23
CA ALA A 28 -1.19 10.01 9.00
C ALA A 28 -0.07 9.53 8.08
N GLY A 29 0.84 10.45 7.71
CA GLY A 29 2.07 10.10 7.01
C GLY A 29 2.87 9.01 7.75
N GLY A 30 3.83 8.39 7.07
CA GLY A 30 4.67 7.35 7.68
C GLY A 30 3.97 5.99 7.83
N PHE A 31 2.97 5.69 6.99
CA PHE A 31 2.32 4.38 6.98
C PHE A 31 3.32 3.23 6.73
N GLU A 32 4.28 3.43 5.84
CA GLU A 32 5.37 2.47 5.59
C GLU A 32 6.15 2.12 6.86
N ALA A 33 6.54 3.13 7.64
CA ALA A 33 7.30 2.94 8.87
C ALA A 33 6.48 2.14 9.89
N ARG A 34 5.20 2.49 10.08
CA ARG A 34 4.30 1.73 10.96
C ARG A 34 4.13 0.27 10.53
N MET A 35 4.02 0.02 9.22
CA MET A 35 3.93 -1.34 8.69
C MET A 35 5.21 -2.12 8.96
N ARG A 36 6.38 -1.50 8.78
CA ARG A 36 7.68 -2.10 9.06
C ARG A 36 7.85 -2.46 10.54
N ASP A 37 7.52 -1.53 11.43
CA ASP A 37 7.61 -1.73 12.88
C ASP A 37 6.65 -2.86 13.34
N HIS A 38 5.42 -2.86 12.82
CA HIS A 38 4.45 -3.90 13.15
C HIS A 38 4.92 -5.28 12.68
N LEU A 39 5.40 -5.41 11.44
CA LEU A 39 5.90 -6.69 10.92
C LEU A 39 7.14 -7.17 11.69
N GLN A 40 8.03 -6.27 12.11
CA GLN A 40 9.17 -6.62 12.96
C GLN A 40 8.75 -7.09 14.37
N SER A 41 7.61 -6.62 14.88
CA SER A 41 7.06 -7.08 16.16
C SER A 41 6.46 -8.49 16.10
N LEU A 42 6.13 -8.98 14.90
CA LEU A 42 5.64 -10.34 14.68
C LEU A 42 6.86 -11.27 14.64
N GLY A 43 7.13 -11.97 15.75
CA GLY A 43 8.31 -12.84 15.89
C GLY A 43 8.47 -13.96 14.83
N ASP A 44 7.39 -14.30 14.12
CA ASP A 44 7.35 -15.31 13.04
C ASP A 44 7.02 -14.70 11.65
N ALA A 45 7.39 -13.43 11.41
CA ALA A 45 7.18 -12.83 10.09
C ALA A 45 7.91 -13.64 9.00
N PRO A 46 7.25 -13.98 7.87
CA PRO A 46 7.88 -14.72 6.79
C PRO A 46 9.06 -13.93 6.21
N ASP A 47 10.09 -14.63 5.72
CA ASP A 47 11.20 -14.03 4.96
C ASP A 47 10.69 -13.54 3.60
N LEU A 48 10.01 -12.39 3.64
CA LEU A 48 9.39 -11.72 2.53
C LEU A 48 10.11 -10.39 2.32
N ARG A 49 10.80 -10.26 1.18
CA ARG A 49 11.30 -8.96 0.75
C ARG A 49 10.11 -8.16 0.24
N TRP A 50 9.99 -6.92 0.66
CA TRP A 50 8.97 -6.04 0.13
C TRP A 50 9.48 -4.62 -0.07
N ARG A 51 8.91 -3.97 -1.08
CA ARG A 51 9.16 -2.57 -1.41
C ARG A 51 7.84 -1.82 -1.38
N PHE A 52 7.83 -0.64 -0.79
CA PHE A 52 6.65 0.18 -0.66
C PHE A 52 6.69 1.36 -1.62
N ALA A 53 5.54 1.68 -2.20
CA ALA A 53 5.30 2.90 -2.94
C ALA A 53 3.95 3.47 -2.53
N GLU A 54 3.90 4.80 -2.42
CA GLU A 54 2.66 5.53 -2.19
C GLU A 54 2.28 6.27 -3.47
N LEU A 55 1.01 6.18 -3.87
CA LEU A 55 0.48 6.98 -4.96
C LEU A 55 0.42 8.45 -4.51
N GLN A 56 0.98 9.34 -5.32
CA GLN A 56 1.04 10.77 -5.02
C GLN A 56 0.19 11.57 -6.03
N PRO A 57 -0.81 12.34 -5.56
CA PRO A 57 -1.27 12.46 -4.18
C PRO A 57 -2.01 11.20 -3.70
N PRO A 58 -2.09 10.94 -2.38
CA PRO A 58 -2.91 9.87 -1.84
C PRO A 58 -4.37 10.06 -2.24
N LEU A 59 -5.04 8.98 -2.65
CA LEU A 59 -6.43 9.01 -3.04
C LEU A 59 -7.33 9.03 -1.81
N ASP A 60 -8.35 9.86 -1.89
CA ASP A 60 -9.61 9.62 -1.19
C ASP A 60 -10.42 8.62 -2.01
N SER A 61 -10.73 7.46 -1.42
CA SER A 61 -11.47 6.38 -2.11
C SER A 61 -12.86 6.82 -2.58
N ALA A 62 -13.46 7.83 -1.93
CA ALA A 62 -14.72 8.42 -2.37
C ALA A 62 -14.61 9.18 -3.72
N ASN A 63 -13.41 9.59 -4.12
CA ASN A 63 -13.15 10.43 -5.30
C ASN A 63 -12.35 9.68 -6.39
N MET A 64 -12.54 8.37 -6.52
CA MET A 64 -11.87 7.58 -7.55
C MET A 64 -12.28 7.96 -8.98
N THR A 65 -11.30 8.08 -9.87
CA THR A 65 -11.51 8.27 -11.32
C THR A 65 -10.89 7.14 -12.13
N GLN A 66 -11.24 7.04 -13.43
CA GLN A 66 -10.57 6.13 -14.36
C GLN A 66 -9.05 6.38 -14.45
N GLY A 67 -8.62 7.64 -14.34
CA GLY A 67 -7.19 7.99 -14.33
C GLY A 67 -6.45 7.34 -13.17
N ASN A 68 -7.10 7.21 -12.01
CA ASN A 68 -6.52 6.57 -10.83
C ASN A 68 -6.29 5.07 -11.08
N TRP A 69 -7.22 4.40 -11.77
CA TRP A 69 -7.08 3.00 -12.17
C TRP A 69 -5.94 2.78 -13.15
N LEU A 70 -5.77 3.67 -14.12
CA LEU A 70 -4.66 3.61 -15.07
C LEU A 70 -3.32 3.85 -14.38
N ALA A 71 -3.24 4.80 -13.45
CA ALA A 71 -2.04 5.04 -12.65
C ALA A 71 -1.67 3.81 -11.79
N MET A 72 -2.66 3.15 -11.17
CA MET A 72 -2.42 1.90 -10.43
C MET A 72 -1.92 0.79 -11.35
N ARG A 73 -2.52 0.61 -12.53
CA ARG A 73 -2.05 -0.34 -13.54
C ARG A 73 -0.59 -0.08 -13.91
N ASP A 74 -0.23 1.17 -14.18
CA ASP A 74 1.12 1.52 -14.63
C ASP A 74 2.16 1.23 -13.53
N ALA A 75 1.83 1.52 -12.27
CA ALA A 75 2.67 1.16 -11.13
C ALA A 75 2.81 -0.36 -10.96
N ILE A 76 1.73 -1.13 -11.15
CA ILE A 76 1.76 -2.61 -11.10
C ILE A 76 2.67 -3.17 -12.20
N VAL A 77 2.51 -2.70 -13.44
CA VAL A 77 3.32 -3.16 -14.58
C VAL A 77 4.80 -2.84 -14.33
N ALA A 78 5.11 -1.60 -13.93
CA ALA A 78 6.48 -1.19 -13.63
C ALA A 78 7.12 -2.02 -12.50
N ALA A 79 6.35 -2.43 -11.49
CA ALA A 79 6.85 -3.29 -10.42
C ALA A 79 7.20 -4.70 -10.93
N LEU A 80 6.33 -5.29 -11.75
CA LEU A 80 6.59 -6.60 -12.34
C LEU A 80 7.82 -6.56 -13.26
N ASP A 81 7.95 -5.53 -14.09
CA ASP A 81 9.11 -5.32 -14.96
C ASP A 81 10.42 -5.12 -14.16
N ALA A 82 10.33 -4.55 -12.95
CA ALA A 82 11.44 -4.40 -12.02
C ALA A 82 11.80 -5.70 -11.26
N GLY A 83 11.12 -6.82 -11.54
CA GLY A 83 11.41 -8.13 -10.96
C GLY A 83 10.70 -8.44 -9.64
N HIS A 84 9.62 -7.72 -9.33
CA HIS A 84 8.69 -8.13 -8.28
C HIS A 84 7.86 -9.33 -8.75
N ASP A 85 7.66 -10.32 -7.88
CA ASP A 85 6.93 -11.57 -8.17
C ASP A 85 5.53 -11.59 -7.54
N GLY A 86 5.13 -10.49 -6.90
CA GLY A 86 3.77 -10.24 -6.43
C GLY A 86 3.51 -8.75 -6.17
N VAL A 87 2.24 -8.36 -6.21
CA VAL A 87 1.80 -7.00 -5.87
C VAL A 87 0.66 -7.05 -4.86
N LEU A 88 0.78 -6.25 -3.79
CA LEU A 88 -0.26 -5.97 -2.82
C LEU A 88 -0.75 -4.54 -3.01
N LEU A 89 -1.97 -4.38 -3.49
CA LEU A 89 -2.63 -3.08 -3.61
C LEU A 89 -3.40 -2.77 -2.33
N LEU A 90 -2.95 -1.76 -1.60
CA LEU A 90 -3.67 -1.24 -0.43
C LEU A 90 -4.52 -0.06 -0.87
N HIS A 91 -5.83 -0.26 -0.80
CA HIS A 91 -6.83 0.72 -1.20
C HIS A 91 -7.89 0.83 -0.10
N GLY A 92 -8.24 2.06 0.30
CA GLY A 92 -9.34 2.27 1.22
C GLY A 92 -10.67 1.88 0.58
N GLY A 93 -11.53 1.18 1.33
CA GLY A 93 -12.93 1.06 0.93
C GLY A 93 -13.60 2.43 0.96
N GLY A 94 -14.52 2.69 0.03
CA GLY A 94 -15.49 3.77 0.22
C GLY A 94 -16.40 3.40 1.41
N ALA A 95 -16.73 4.40 2.24
CA ALA A 95 -17.90 4.29 3.11
C ALA A 95 -19.17 4.42 2.25
#